data_AF-A0A957XBW7-F1
#
_entry.id   AF-A0A957XBW7-F1
#
_cell.length_a   1.000
_cell.length_b   1.000
_cell.length_c   1.000
_cell.angle_alpha   90.00
_cell.angle_beta   90.00
_cell.angle_gamma   90.00
#
_symmetry.space_group_name_H-M   'P 1'
#
loop_
_entity.id
_entity.type
_entity.pdbx_description
1 polymer ?
#
loop_
_entity_poly.entity_id
_entity_poly.type
_entity_poly.pdbx_seq_one_letter_code
_entity_poly.pdbx_strand_id
1 'polypeptide(L)'
;MQRRRRRRGLNLDRRILILLAVAPFGCLMAILAGLFVTWFVSPTRFVNARASDLSEEYAQEIVIMAAADYAENEDIDRAKEILERLEVPNPTQYVSLVAEEMIRTNRGSVEDDIKNVVFLARALGVSTVSMVAYVSPPTATFTPTETSTPSPTPTNTRVVDTPTPPPPPAEDEANADSDSGEEIDVAEAQVDAAVVEQAAVDLPLPTETPVPPPPATNTPAPPTETPTPEATPTPESEFDFRIVKERLLTRDENGGCAGNHNIFIDVLDAAGNPIKGVQLGDVWNNPGPVTGHKGDDRPGRAEYDLYKDSGFHVLVKSDPTAGREVTSEVTGLLSADDWKIGIPNLIEAGYCPDEGTCEALWNSGTFGVGSNSLCWGHYSWEVVFQRTW
;
A
#
# COMPACT_ATOMS: atom_id res chain seq x y z
N MET A 1 52.84 -58.75 -37.22
CA MET A 1 51.59 -57.96 -37.22
C MET A 1 51.85 -56.61 -37.87
N GLN A 2 51.41 -56.39 -39.12
CA GLN A 2 51.53 -55.09 -39.81
C GLN A 2 50.12 -54.52 -40.04
N ARG A 3 49.75 -53.46 -39.29
CA ARG A 3 48.51 -52.71 -39.51
C ARG A 3 48.71 -51.70 -40.65
N ARG A 4 48.16 -52.00 -41.84
CA ARG A 4 48.03 -51.03 -42.94
C ARG A 4 46.96 -49.99 -42.60
N ARG A 5 47.36 -48.74 -42.33
CA ARG A 5 46.45 -47.58 -42.28
C ARG A 5 45.99 -47.21 -43.70
N ARG A 6 44.71 -47.46 -44.02
CA ARG A 6 44.05 -46.88 -45.20
C ARG A 6 43.81 -45.39 -44.97
N ARG A 7 44.55 -44.51 -45.66
CA ARG A 7 44.17 -43.11 -45.82
C ARG A 7 42.98 -43.04 -46.78
N ARG A 8 41.78 -42.71 -46.26
CA ARG A 8 40.65 -42.29 -47.09
C ARG A 8 40.92 -40.85 -47.52
N GLY A 9 41.33 -40.65 -48.78
CA GLY A 9 41.36 -39.33 -49.37
C GLY A 9 39.91 -38.84 -49.53
N LEU A 10 39.56 -37.75 -48.86
CA LEU A 10 38.33 -37.02 -49.15
C LEU A 10 38.49 -36.39 -50.55
N ASN A 11 37.90 -37.00 -51.56
CA ASN A 11 37.73 -36.37 -52.87
C ASN A 11 36.60 -35.34 -52.75
N LEU A 12 36.90 -34.15 -52.20
CA LEU A 12 36.00 -33.01 -52.33
C LEU A 12 35.97 -32.60 -53.79
N ASP A 13 34.77 -32.65 -54.38
CA ASP A 13 34.55 -32.24 -55.77
C ASP A 13 35.00 -30.79 -55.96
N ARG A 14 35.72 -30.53 -57.05
CA ARG A 14 36.31 -29.23 -57.37
C ARG A 14 35.25 -28.13 -57.42
N ARG A 15 34.00 -28.49 -57.72
CA ARG A 15 32.83 -27.60 -57.70
C ARG A 15 32.44 -27.15 -56.28
N ILE A 16 32.55 -28.03 -55.29
CA ILE A 16 32.28 -27.72 -53.88
C ILE A 16 33.38 -26.82 -53.31
N LEU A 17 34.63 -27.04 -53.70
CA LEU A 17 35.75 -26.16 -53.34
C LEU A 17 35.60 -24.76 -53.93
N ILE A 18 35.10 -24.62 -55.16
CA ILE A 18 34.84 -23.32 -55.79
C ILE A 18 33.67 -22.62 -55.08
N LEU A 19 32.58 -23.33 -54.75
CA LEU A 19 31.44 -22.75 -54.02
C LEU A 19 31.83 -22.29 -52.60
N LEU A 20 32.64 -23.08 -51.88
CA LEU A 20 33.15 -22.70 -50.56
C LEU A 20 34.12 -21.51 -50.59
N ALA A 21 34.77 -21.24 -51.73
CA ALA A 21 35.66 -20.10 -51.90
C ALA A 21 34.92 -18.82 -52.32
N VAL A 22 33.89 -18.93 -53.16
CA VAL A 22 33.16 -17.78 -53.71
C VAL A 22 32.09 -17.25 -52.74
N ALA A 23 31.41 -18.14 -52.00
CA ALA A 23 30.39 -17.74 -51.03
C ALA A 23 30.87 -16.77 -49.93
N PRO A 24 32.00 -17.00 -49.23
CA PRO A 24 32.46 -16.07 -48.20
C PRO A 24 32.87 -14.71 -48.78
N PHE A 25 33.40 -14.68 -50.00
CA PHE A 25 33.77 -13.44 -50.68
C PHE A 25 32.54 -12.60 -51.04
N GLY A 26 31.46 -13.24 -51.47
CA GLY A 26 30.17 -12.58 -51.69
C GLY A 26 29.58 -11.99 -50.40
N CYS A 27 29.60 -12.76 -49.30
CA CYS A 27 29.13 -12.27 -48.00
C CYS A 27 29.97 -11.09 -47.50
N LEU A 28 31.29 -11.14 -47.64
CA LEU A 28 32.19 -10.05 -47.26
C LEU A 28 31.88 -8.78 -48.05
N MET A 29 31.70 -8.90 -49.37
CA MET A 29 31.34 -7.77 -50.22
C MET A 29 29.96 -7.18 -49.86
N ALA A 30 28.98 -8.01 -49.51
CA ALA A 30 27.67 -7.54 -49.09
C ALA A 30 27.71 -6.80 -47.74
N ILE A 31 28.48 -7.30 -46.77
CA ILE A 31 28.68 -6.65 -45.47
C ILE A 31 29.41 -5.31 -45.65
N LEU A 32 30.47 -5.28 -46.46
CA LEU A 32 31.21 -4.05 -46.75
C LEU A 32 30.35 -3.02 -47.46
N ALA A 33 29.54 -3.44 -48.43
CA ALA A 33 28.59 -2.55 -49.11
C ALA A 33 27.51 -2.03 -48.14
N GLY A 34 26.97 -2.89 -47.27
CA GLY A 34 26.01 -2.51 -46.24
C GLY A 34 26.59 -1.47 -45.28
N LEU A 35 27.80 -1.70 -44.77
CA LEU A 35 28.52 -0.76 -43.89
C LEU A 35 28.85 0.56 -44.61
N PHE A 36 29.22 0.51 -45.88
CA PHE A 36 29.50 1.71 -46.65
C PHE A 36 28.23 2.55 -46.87
N VAL A 37 27.10 1.90 -47.18
CA VAL A 37 25.81 2.58 -47.33
C VAL A 37 25.36 3.20 -46.00
N THR A 38 25.44 2.45 -44.89
CA THR A 38 25.07 3.00 -43.58
C THR A 38 25.98 4.16 -43.17
N TRP A 39 27.29 4.08 -43.41
CA TRP A 39 28.23 5.13 -42.98
C TRP A 39 28.21 6.38 -43.87
N PHE A 40 28.04 6.21 -45.19
CA PHE A 40 28.22 7.30 -46.16
C PHE A 40 26.91 7.90 -46.68
N VAL A 41 25.85 7.08 -46.83
CA VAL A 41 24.53 7.55 -47.31
C VAL A 41 23.65 7.99 -46.13
N SER A 42 23.79 7.33 -44.96
CA SER A 42 23.03 7.64 -43.75
C SER A 42 23.95 7.90 -42.54
N PRO A 43 24.84 8.91 -42.59
CA PRO A 43 25.71 9.21 -41.46
C PRO A 43 24.87 9.36 -40.20
N THR A 44 25.18 8.58 -39.16
CA THR A 44 24.53 8.69 -37.84
C THR A 44 24.82 10.07 -37.30
N ARG A 45 23.90 10.99 -37.54
CA ARG A 45 23.87 12.25 -36.84
C ARG A 45 23.34 11.89 -35.46
N PHE A 46 24.21 11.93 -34.45
CA PHE A 46 23.73 12.08 -33.08
C PHE A 46 23.07 13.46 -33.04
N VAL A 47 21.78 13.49 -33.36
CA VAL A 47 20.96 14.64 -33.01
C VAL A 47 20.93 14.60 -31.49
N ASN A 48 21.55 15.59 -30.85
CA ASN A 48 21.47 15.76 -29.41
C ASN A 48 20.00 15.63 -29.00
N ALA A 49 19.67 14.56 -28.30
CA ALA A 49 18.38 14.37 -27.66
C ALA A 49 18.27 15.54 -26.67
N ARG A 50 17.27 16.40 -26.86
CA ARG A 50 17.04 17.52 -25.94
C ARG A 50 16.67 16.93 -24.57
N ALA A 51 16.82 17.68 -23.49
CA ALA A 51 16.32 17.28 -22.16
C ALA A 51 14.82 16.89 -22.12
N SER A 52 14.06 17.14 -23.18
CA SER A 52 12.71 16.60 -23.42
C SER A 52 12.64 15.12 -23.82
N ASP A 53 13.78 14.48 -24.11
CA ASP A 53 13.91 13.07 -24.53
C ASP A 53 14.56 12.19 -23.44
N LEU A 54 15.05 12.78 -22.33
CA LEU A 54 15.36 12.04 -21.11
C LEU A 54 14.04 11.80 -20.37
N SER A 55 13.86 10.60 -19.79
CA SER A 55 12.65 10.30 -19.02
C SER A 55 12.44 11.39 -17.97
N GLU A 56 11.20 11.89 -17.86
CA GLU A 56 10.78 12.91 -16.89
C GLU A 56 11.26 12.58 -15.46
N GLU A 57 11.37 11.27 -15.17
CA GLU A 57 11.92 10.68 -13.95
C GLU A 57 13.41 10.99 -13.70
N TYR A 58 14.27 10.98 -14.71
CA TYR A 58 15.70 11.27 -14.54
C TYR A 58 15.97 12.76 -14.30
N ALA A 59 15.21 13.63 -14.99
CA ALA A 59 15.30 15.08 -14.76
C ALA A 59 14.78 15.44 -13.36
N GLN A 60 13.73 14.78 -12.89
CA GLN A 60 13.27 14.89 -11.51
C GLN A 60 14.33 14.43 -10.51
N GLU A 61 15.03 13.31 -10.76
CA GLU A 61 16.08 12.79 -9.87
C GLU A 61 17.26 13.77 -9.71
N ILE A 62 17.65 14.48 -10.78
CA ILE A 62 18.70 15.51 -10.69
C ILE A 62 18.25 16.69 -9.82
N VAL A 63 16.97 17.10 -9.89
CA VAL A 63 16.42 18.16 -9.04
C VAL A 63 16.41 17.75 -7.57
N ILE A 64 15.98 16.52 -7.27
CA ILE A 64 16.00 15.97 -5.91
C ILE A 64 17.43 15.91 -5.37
N MET A 65 18.39 15.46 -6.19
CA MET A 65 19.80 15.42 -5.82
C MET A 65 20.37 16.82 -5.54
N ALA A 66 20.05 17.81 -6.36
CA ALA A 66 20.46 19.20 -6.15
C ALA A 66 19.85 19.77 -4.85
N ALA A 67 18.59 19.43 -4.58
CA ALA A 67 17.88 19.88 -3.39
C ALA A 67 18.44 19.26 -2.11
N ALA A 68 18.76 17.97 -2.13
CA ALA A 68 19.43 17.30 -1.01
C ALA A 68 20.82 17.88 -0.75
N ASP A 69 21.61 18.16 -1.79
CA ASP A 69 22.93 18.78 -1.64
C ASP A 69 22.84 20.20 -1.06
N TYR A 70 21.84 20.97 -1.49
CA TYR A 70 21.55 22.30 -0.93
C TYR A 70 21.09 22.23 0.53
N ALA A 71 20.23 21.27 0.88
CA ALA A 71 19.76 21.11 2.25
C ALA A 71 20.90 20.77 3.23
N GLU A 72 21.89 20.00 2.78
CA GLU A 72 23.05 19.63 3.60
C GLU A 72 24.09 20.75 3.70
N ASN A 73 24.37 21.45 2.60
CA ASN A 73 25.52 22.38 2.52
C ASN A 73 25.13 23.87 2.54
N GLU A 74 23.85 24.19 2.37
CA GLU A 74 23.31 25.55 2.19
C GLU A 74 23.99 26.35 1.05
N ASP A 75 24.71 25.66 0.14
CA ASP A 75 25.45 26.25 -0.96
C ASP A 75 24.62 26.22 -2.25
N ILE A 76 24.05 27.37 -2.57
CA ILE A 76 23.20 27.50 -3.76
C ILE A 76 23.98 27.41 -5.07
N ASP A 77 25.27 27.76 -5.09
CA ASP A 77 26.05 27.77 -6.32
C ASP A 77 26.43 26.34 -6.72
N ARG A 78 26.69 25.48 -5.74
CA ARG A 78 26.84 24.04 -5.96
C ARG A 78 25.56 23.38 -6.46
N ALA A 79 24.41 23.75 -5.89
CA ALA A 79 23.12 23.26 -6.36
C ALA A 79 22.84 23.69 -7.82
N LYS A 80 23.22 24.92 -8.21
CA LYS A 80 23.11 25.37 -9.61
C LYS A 80 23.99 24.54 -10.55
N GLU A 81 25.23 24.21 -10.16
CA GLU A 81 26.10 23.34 -10.97
C GLU A 81 25.48 21.96 -11.19
N ILE A 82 24.84 21.39 -10.16
CA ILE A 82 24.12 20.12 -10.27
C ILE A 82 22.94 20.24 -11.25
N LEU A 83 22.20 21.35 -11.20
CA LEU A 83 21.05 21.65 -12.08
C LEU A 83 21.46 21.97 -13.52
N GLU A 84 22.68 22.45 -13.77
CA GLU A 84 23.18 22.69 -15.13
C GLU A 84 23.23 21.40 -15.96
N ARG A 85 23.36 20.23 -15.30
CA ARG A 85 23.29 18.91 -15.95
C ARG A 85 21.93 18.61 -16.57
N LEU A 86 20.87 19.32 -16.18
CA LEU A 86 19.54 19.17 -16.78
C LEU A 86 19.49 19.67 -18.23
N GLU A 87 20.42 20.55 -18.64
CA GLU A 87 20.44 21.19 -19.97
C GLU A 87 19.08 21.80 -20.39
N VAL A 88 18.24 22.19 -19.41
CA VAL A 88 16.95 22.81 -19.67
C VAL A 88 17.11 24.33 -19.88
N PRO A 89 16.25 24.96 -20.72
CA PRO A 89 16.34 26.40 -20.98
C PRO A 89 16.18 27.28 -19.73
N ASN A 90 15.50 26.77 -18.69
CA ASN A 90 15.30 27.49 -17.43
C ASN A 90 15.26 26.50 -16.25
N PRO A 91 16.42 26.17 -15.64
CA PRO A 91 16.49 25.20 -14.56
C PRO A 91 15.72 25.65 -13.32
N THR A 92 15.72 26.95 -13.03
CA THR A 92 15.00 27.50 -11.88
C THR A 92 13.48 27.30 -11.99
N GLN A 93 12.88 27.57 -13.15
CA GLN A 93 11.45 27.31 -13.38
C GLN A 93 11.13 25.82 -13.42
N TYR A 94 12.07 25.00 -13.90
CA TYR A 94 11.91 23.55 -13.86
C TYR A 94 11.89 23.01 -12.42
N VAL A 95 12.78 23.50 -11.55
CA VAL A 95 12.74 23.19 -10.11
C VAL A 95 11.40 23.57 -9.50
N SER A 96 10.82 24.72 -9.87
CA SER A 96 9.49 25.08 -9.35
C SER A 96 8.39 24.13 -9.82
N LEU A 97 8.43 23.71 -11.08
CA LEU A 97 7.48 22.75 -11.62
C LEU A 97 7.60 21.39 -10.94
N VAL A 98 8.83 20.91 -10.69
CA VAL A 98 9.09 19.67 -9.96
C VAL A 98 8.61 19.77 -8.51
N ALA A 99 8.84 20.90 -7.83
CA ALA A 99 8.29 21.12 -6.49
C ALA A 99 6.76 21.06 -6.46
N GLU A 100 6.07 21.74 -7.40
CA GLU A 100 4.61 21.68 -7.47
C GLU A 100 4.08 20.28 -7.77
N GLU A 101 4.76 19.56 -8.66
CA GLU A 101 4.40 18.20 -9.00
C GLU A 101 4.61 17.24 -7.82
N MET A 102 5.74 17.36 -7.11
CA MET A 102 6.02 16.57 -5.89
C MET A 102 5.01 16.88 -4.78
N ILE A 103 4.60 18.13 -4.61
CA ILE A 103 3.54 18.52 -3.67
C ILE A 103 2.20 17.89 -4.08
N ARG A 104 1.83 17.97 -5.37
CA ARG A 104 0.54 17.47 -5.89
C ARG A 104 0.43 15.95 -5.84
N THR A 105 1.53 15.25 -6.14
CA THR A 105 1.57 13.79 -6.26
C THR A 105 2.10 13.10 -5.01
N ASN A 106 2.51 13.85 -3.99
CA ASN A 106 3.17 13.34 -2.79
C ASN A 106 4.33 12.37 -3.10
N ARG A 107 5.09 12.66 -4.17
CA ARG A 107 6.20 11.82 -4.67
C ARG A 107 7.51 12.24 -3.97
N GLY A 108 8.12 11.34 -3.20
CA GLY A 108 9.37 11.56 -2.48
C GLY A 108 9.57 10.62 -1.28
N SER A 109 10.82 10.31 -0.95
CA SER A 109 11.12 9.59 0.29
C SER A 109 11.12 10.57 1.45
N VAL A 110 10.12 10.45 2.32
CA VAL A 110 9.90 11.33 3.50
C VAL A 110 9.49 12.74 3.09
N GLU A 111 8.74 13.44 3.95
CA GLU A 111 8.42 14.87 3.79
C GLU A 111 9.67 15.74 3.50
N ASP A 112 10.87 15.23 3.78
CA ASP A 112 12.15 15.90 3.63
C ASP A 112 12.53 16.16 2.18
N ASP A 113 12.29 15.24 1.23
CA ASP A 113 12.62 15.49 -0.18
C ASP A 113 11.80 16.65 -0.76
N ILE A 114 10.49 16.69 -0.46
CA ILE A 114 9.60 17.76 -0.91
C ILE A 114 10.02 19.09 -0.25
N LYS A 115 10.28 19.09 1.07
CA LYS A 115 10.79 20.27 1.79
C LYS A 115 12.09 20.78 1.18
N ASN A 116 13.05 19.89 0.91
CA ASN A 116 14.35 20.23 0.33
C ASN A 116 14.19 20.88 -1.04
N VAL A 117 13.35 20.33 -1.92
CA VAL A 117 13.11 20.89 -3.26
C VAL A 117 12.39 22.24 -3.15
N VAL A 118 11.43 22.39 -2.23
CA VAL A 118 10.76 23.67 -1.98
C VAL A 118 11.74 24.73 -1.42
N PHE A 119 12.65 24.33 -0.53
CA PHE A 119 13.68 25.23 -0.02
C PHE A 119 14.68 25.63 -1.09
N LEU A 120 15.10 24.71 -1.96
CA LEU A 120 15.93 25.02 -3.11
C LEU A 120 15.21 25.99 -4.08
N ALA A 121 13.94 25.74 -4.39
CA ALA A 121 13.13 26.63 -5.23
C ALA A 121 13.12 28.06 -4.65
N ARG A 122 12.83 28.18 -3.36
CA ARG A 122 12.83 29.46 -2.64
C ARG A 122 14.20 30.14 -2.68
N ALA A 123 15.28 29.39 -2.48
CA ALA A 123 16.65 29.90 -2.53
C ALA A 123 17.00 30.43 -3.93
N LEU A 124 16.53 29.75 -4.99
CA LEU A 124 16.68 30.17 -6.38
C LEU A 124 15.78 31.37 -6.76
N GLY A 125 14.96 31.87 -5.82
CA GLY A 125 14.09 33.03 -6.01
C GLY A 125 12.77 32.72 -6.70
N VAL A 126 12.35 31.44 -6.74
CA VAL A 126 11.05 31.02 -7.26
C VAL A 126 10.22 30.37 -6.16
N SER A 127 8.98 30.81 -6.02
CA SER A 127 8.05 30.26 -5.04
C SER A 127 6.63 30.40 -5.55
N THR A 128 5.82 29.37 -5.36
CA THR A 128 4.41 29.38 -5.74
C THR A 128 3.52 29.29 -4.50
N VAL A 129 2.21 29.47 -4.67
CA VAL A 129 1.26 29.47 -3.56
C VAL A 129 1.22 28.11 -2.86
N SER A 130 1.30 27.01 -3.63
CA SER A 130 1.37 25.63 -3.12
C SER A 130 2.63 25.40 -2.29
N MET A 131 3.79 25.89 -2.74
CA MET A 131 5.04 25.79 -1.99
C MET A 131 4.99 26.54 -0.66
N VAL A 132 4.46 27.76 -0.66
CA VAL A 132 4.32 28.56 0.57
C VAL A 132 3.37 27.91 1.56
N ALA A 133 2.26 27.35 1.06
CA ALA A 133 1.33 26.58 1.89
C ALA A 133 1.99 25.33 2.49
N TYR A 134 2.81 24.62 1.70
CA TYR A 134 3.47 23.37 2.11
C TYR A 134 4.50 23.55 3.23
N VAL A 135 5.31 24.62 3.20
CA VAL A 135 6.30 24.90 4.26
C VAL A 135 5.76 25.73 5.43
N SER A 136 4.47 26.04 5.44
CA SER A 136 3.84 26.73 6.56
C SER A 136 3.51 25.72 7.65
N PRO A 137 4.02 25.88 8.89
CA PRO A 137 3.58 25.04 10.00
C PRO A 137 2.06 25.21 10.18
N PRO A 138 1.30 24.14 10.48
CA PRO A 138 -0.09 24.30 10.85
C PRO A 138 -0.13 25.29 12.01
N THR A 139 -0.79 26.42 11.80
CA THR A 139 -1.08 27.34 12.90
C THR A 139 -1.87 26.50 13.89
N ALA A 140 -1.28 26.22 15.05
CA ALA A 140 -1.97 25.54 16.13
C ALA A 140 -3.24 26.33 16.41
N THR A 141 -4.38 25.81 15.94
CA THR A 141 -5.69 26.29 16.35
C THR A 141 -5.71 26.08 17.85
N PHE A 142 -5.61 27.18 18.61
CA PHE A 142 -5.76 27.16 20.05
C PHE A 142 -7.12 26.52 20.35
N THR A 143 -7.11 25.27 20.81
CA THR A 143 -8.27 24.65 21.43
C THR A 143 -8.66 25.55 22.60
N PRO A 144 -9.89 26.11 22.65
CA PRO A 144 -10.33 26.85 23.82
C PRO A 144 -10.31 25.86 25.00
N THR A 145 -9.49 26.15 26.01
CA THR A 145 -9.45 25.41 27.26
C THR A 145 -10.87 25.35 27.83
N GLU A 146 -11.44 24.16 27.93
CA GLU A 146 -12.73 23.97 28.58
C GLU A 146 -12.63 24.49 30.03
N THR A 147 -13.46 25.49 30.32
CA THR A 147 -13.64 26.01 31.66
C THR A 147 -14.34 24.93 32.48
N SER A 148 -13.63 24.33 33.43
CA SER A 148 -14.19 23.36 34.36
C SER A 148 -15.33 24.00 35.17
N THR A 149 -16.56 23.56 34.91
CA THR A 149 -17.76 23.89 35.69
C THR A 149 -17.59 23.44 37.15
N PRO A 150 -17.97 24.26 38.16
CA PRO A 150 -17.77 23.90 39.56
C PRO A 150 -18.66 22.72 39.99
N SER A 151 -18.03 21.78 40.70
CA SER A 151 -18.64 20.60 41.33
C SER A 151 -19.70 21.00 42.39
N PRO A 152 -20.85 20.31 42.49
CA PRO A 152 -21.85 20.61 43.52
C PRO A 152 -21.37 20.14 44.91
N THR A 153 -21.50 21.05 45.88
CA THR A 153 -21.21 20.88 47.32
C THR A 153 -21.88 19.63 47.94
N PRO A 154 -21.15 18.75 48.66
CA PRO A 154 -21.78 17.67 49.41
C PRO A 154 -22.45 18.20 50.70
N THR A 155 -23.74 17.87 50.86
CA THR A 155 -24.53 18.08 52.08
C THR A 155 -24.09 17.08 53.16
N ASN A 156 -23.68 17.59 54.31
CA ASN A 156 -23.15 16.84 55.44
C ASN A 156 -24.31 16.28 56.29
N THR A 157 -24.61 14.97 56.20
CA THR A 157 -25.52 14.26 57.12
C THR A 157 -24.72 13.29 57.97
N ARG A 158 -24.69 13.58 59.28
CA ARG A 158 -24.02 12.80 60.33
C ARG A 158 -24.70 11.45 60.53
N VAL A 159 -23.96 10.35 60.35
CA VAL A 159 -24.35 9.00 60.79
C VAL A 159 -23.35 8.52 61.85
N VAL A 160 -23.91 7.95 62.92
CA VAL A 160 -23.27 7.56 64.19
C VAL A 160 -22.56 6.22 64.05
N ASP A 161 -21.40 6.10 64.72
CA ASP A 161 -20.50 4.92 64.77
C ASP A 161 -21.17 3.62 65.25
N THR A 162 -20.73 2.48 64.72
CA THR A 162 -20.85 1.15 65.35
C THR A 162 -19.70 0.24 64.85
N PRO A 163 -19.02 -0.55 65.72
CA PRO A 163 -17.66 -1.04 65.47
C PRO A 163 -17.52 -2.34 64.66
N THR A 164 -16.36 -2.42 64.00
CA THR A 164 -15.78 -3.48 63.17
C THR A 164 -15.36 -4.75 63.95
N PRO A 165 -15.54 -5.96 63.40
CA PRO A 165 -14.76 -7.15 63.76
C PRO A 165 -13.60 -7.47 62.77
N PRO A 166 -12.55 -8.19 63.24
CA PRO A 166 -11.20 -8.22 62.64
C PRO A 166 -11.00 -9.26 61.49
N PRO A 167 -9.91 -9.13 60.69
CA PRO A 167 -9.59 -10.04 59.58
C PRO A 167 -8.82 -11.30 60.02
N PRO A 168 -8.99 -12.44 59.32
CA PRO A 168 -8.10 -13.60 59.42
C PRO A 168 -6.86 -13.51 58.49
N PRO A 169 -5.79 -14.29 58.75
CA PRO A 169 -4.42 -13.97 58.38
C PRO A 169 -3.93 -14.63 57.07
N ALA A 170 -2.78 -14.11 56.60
CA ALA A 170 -2.02 -14.54 55.43
C ALA A 170 -0.96 -15.61 55.76
N GLU A 171 -0.70 -16.48 54.79
CA GLU A 171 0.47 -17.38 54.64
C GLU A 171 0.95 -17.13 53.19
N ASP A 172 2.05 -16.42 52.93
CA ASP A 172 3.47 -16.78 52.99
C ASP A 172 3.85 -17.96 52.08
N GLU A 173 4.58 -17.68 51.00
CA GLU A 173 5.81 -18.40 50.68
C GLU A 173 6.61 -17.72 49.53
N ALA A 174 7.91 -17.60 49.81
CA ALA A 174 9.02 -17.24 48.94
C ALA A 174 9.37 -18.46 48.02
N ASN A 175 10.36 -18.54 47.13
CA ASN A 175 11.45 -17.73 46.59
C ASN A 175 12.05 -18.52 45.38
N ALA A 176 12.77 -17.84 44.48
CA ALA A 176 14.00 -18.25 43.75
C ALA A 176 14.22 -19.70 43.24
N ASP A 177 14.53 -19.90 41.96
CA ASP A 177 15.91 -19.88 41.38
C ASP A 177 16.02 -20.70 40.07
N SER A 178 17.04 -20.33 39.31
CA SER A 178 17.66 -20.82 38.06
C SER A 178 17.83 -22.35 37.91
N ASP A 179 17.83 -22.85 36.66
CA ASP A 179 18.99 -23.51 35.99
C ASP A 179 18.58 -24.29 34.71
N SER A 180 19.58 -24.38 33.83
CA SER A 180 19.74 -24.91 32.48
C SER A 180 19.55 -26.42 32.25
N GLY A 181 19.47 -26.81 30.96
CA GLY A 181 20.06 -28.08 30.49
C GLY A 181 19.19 -29.04 29.64
N GLU A 182 19.61 -29.19 28.38
CA GLU A 182 19.75 -30.47 27.63
C GLU A 182 18.58 -31.09 26.82
N GLU A 183 18.72 -30.97 25.49
CA GLU A 183 18.78 -31.98 24.39
C GLU A 183 17.98 -33.33 24.40
N ILE A 184 18.03 -33.98 23.21
CA ILE A 184 17.53 -35.30 22.74
C ILE A 184 16.12 -35.25 22.11
N ASP A 185 15.89 -35.24 20.78
CA ASP A 185 16.38 -36.00 19.60
C ASP A 185 15.52 -37.26 19.27
N VAL A 186 15.24 -37.38 17.95
CA VAL A 186 14.76 -38.53 17.14
C VAL A 186 13.42 -39.23 17.44
N ALA A 187 12.48 -39.22 16.48
CA ALA A 187 12.19 -40.39 15.62
C ALA A 187 10.82 -40.35 14.89
N GLU A 188 10.88 -40.76 13.62
CA GLU A 188 9.81 -41.04 12.67
C GLU A 188 8.84 -42.16 13.13
N ALA A 189 7.61 -42.15 12.60
CA ALA A 189 7.05 -43.28 11.84
C ALA A 189 5.66 -42.96 11.27
N GLN A 190 5.54 -43.12 9.94
CA GLN A 190 4.29 -43.39 9.23
C GLN A 190 3.74 -44.76 9.65
N VAL A 191 2.41 -44.99 9.61
CA VAL A 191 1.73 -45.86 8.62
C VAL A 191 0.24 -46.06 8.90
N ASP A 192 -0.49 -45.99 7.80
CA ASP A 192 -1.62 -46.82 7.36
C ASP A 192 -3.01 -46.79 8.01
N ALA A 193 -3.93 -46.48 7.10
CA ALA A 193 -5.34 -46.78 7.12
C ALA A 193 -5.62 -48.29 7.02
N ALA A 194 -6.62 -48.77 7.75
CA ALA A 194 -7.41 -49.92 7.34
C ALA A 194 -8.83 -49.84 7.91
N VAL A 195 -9.80 -49.90 7.00
CA VAL A 195 -11.24 -50.06 7.21
C VAL A 195 -11.56 -51.54 7.38
N VAL A 196 -12.34 -51.94 8.41
CA VAL A 196 -13.24 -53.13 8.36
C VAL A 196 -14.43 -52.96 9.33
N GLU A 197 -15.59 -52.67 8.75
CA GLU A 197 -16.89 -53.37 8.82
C GLU A 197 -17.35 -54.27 10.00
N GLN A 198 -18.66 -54.16 10.30
CA GLN A 198 -19.60 -55.06 11.02
C GLN A 198 -19.51 -55.09 12.57
N ALA A 199 -20.58 -55.23 13.37
CA ALA A 199 -21.91 -55.78 13.14
C ALA A 199 -22.98 -55.16 14.09
N ALA A 200 -24.24 -55.21 13.67
CA ALA A 200 -25.42 -54.88 14.47
C ALA A 200 -25.71 -55.97 15.52
N VAL A 201 -26.14 -55.55 16.72
CA VAL A 201 -26.59 -56.44 17.79
C VAL A 201 -28.02 -56.06 18.17
N ASP A 202 -28.88 -57.07 18.03
CA ASP A 202 -30.31 -57.13 18.32
C ASP A 202 -30.56 -57.17 19.84
N LEU A 203 -31.44 -56.30 20.36
CA LEU A 203 -31.89 -56.30 21.76
C LEU A 203 -33.39 -55.95 21.86
N PRO A 204 -34.12 -56.57 22.81
CA PRO A 204 -35.56 -56.86 22.70
C PRO A 204 -36.51 -55.71 23.11
N LEU A 205 -37.71 -55.75 22.52
CA LEU A 205 -38.87 -54.89 22.82
C LEU A 205 -39.33 -55.00 24.30
N PRO A 206 -39.51 -53.87 25.02
CA PRO A 206 -40.26 -53.86 26.27
C PRO A 206 -41.77 -53.65 26.07
N THR A 207 -42.53 -54.33 26.94
CA THR A 207 -43.99 -54.45 27.02
C THR A 207 -44.68 -53.17 27.50
N GLU A 208 -45.81 -52.84 26.87
CA GLU A 208 -46.71 -51.72 27.18
C GLU A 208 -47.28 -51.79 28.61
N THR A 209 -47.09 -50.72 29.40
CA THR A 209 -47.79 -50.49 30.67
C THR A 209 -48.82 -49.38 30.45
N PRO A 210 -50.11 -49.55 30.83
CA PRO A 210 -51.14 -48.54 30.58
C PRO A 210 -50.95 -47.29 31.43
N VAL A 211 -50.96 -46.13 30.76
CA VAL A 211 -50.78 -44.78 31.30
C VAL A 211 -52.08 -44.27 31.95
N PRO A 212 -52.05 -43.67 33.16
CA PRO A 212 -53.22 -43.04 33.77
C PRO A 212 -53.61 -41.72 33.05
N PRO A 213 -54.89 -41.31 33.08
CA PRO A 213 -55.36 -40.14 32.34
C PRO A 213 -54.72 -38.83 32.85
N PRO A 214 -54.43 -37.86 31.97
CA PRO A 214 -53.77 -36.62 32.35
C PRO A 214 -54.67 -35.71 33.21
N PRO A 215 -54.10 -34.95 34.15
CA PRO A 215 -54.83 -33.92 34.89
C PRO A 215 -55.20 -32.73 34.01
N ALA A 216 -56.27 -32.02 34.36
CA ALA A 216 -56.84 -30.91 33.60
C ALA A 216 -55.81 -29.78 33.33
N THR A 217 -55.71 -29.39 32.06
CA THR A 217 -54.85 -28.31 31.57
C THR A 217 -55.34 -26.94 32.05
N ASN A 218 -54.52 -26.23 32.82
CA ASN A 218 -54.72 -24.79 33.04
C ASN A 218 -54.35 -24.03 31.76
N THR A 219 -55.32 -23.36 31.15
CA THR A 219 -55.10 -22.46 30.01
C THR A 219 -54.26 -21.25 30.44
N PRO A 220 -53.09 -20.98 29.83
CA PRO A 220 -52.32 -19.77 30.11
C PRO A 220 -53.08 -18.51 29.68
N ALA A 221 -53.00 -17.46 30.49
CA ALA A 221 -53.48 -16.14 30.11
C ALA A 221 -52.70 -15.62 28.86
N PRO A 222 -53.34 -14.82 27.98
CA PRO A 222 -52.68 -14.26 26.81
C PRO A 222 -51.45 -13.42 27.22
N PRO A 223 -50.35 -13.45 26.44
CA PRO A 223 -49.16 -12.69 26.76
C PRO A 223 -49.50 -11.19 26.81
N THR A 224 -49.09 -10.54 27.90
CA THR A 224 -49.07 -9.07 27.98
C THR A 224 -48.02 -8.58 26.98
N GLU A 225 -48.39 -7.63 26.12
CA GLU A 225 -47.45 -7.04 25.16
C GLU A 225 -46.29 -6.38 25.92
N THR A 226 -45.11 -6.99 25.81
CA THR A 226 -43.85 -6.38 26.26
C THR A 226 -43.61 -5.15 25.40
N PRO A 227 -43.39 -3.95 25.96
CA PRO A 227 -43.06 -2.78 25.16
C PRO A 227 -41.79 -3.06 24.36
N THR A 228 -41.88 -2.88 23.04
CA THR A 228 -40.72 -2.89 22.13
C THR A 228 -39.67 -1.95 22.68
N PRO A 229 -38.39 -2.37 22.85
CA PRO A 229 -37.34 -1.47 23.28
C PRO A 229 -37.26 -0.31 22.29
N GLU A 230 -37.41 0.91 22.82
CA GLU A 230 -37.19 2.14 22.06
C GLU A 230 -35.76 2.12 21.53
N ALA A 231 -35.60 2.38 20.23
CA ALA A 231 -34.29 2.36 19.60
C ALA A 231 -33.40 3.39 20.31
N THR A 232 -32.33 2.91 20.96
CA THR A 232 -31.26 3.78 21.42
C THR A 232 -30.80 4.62 20.23
N PRO A 233 -30.76 5.96 20.32
CA PRO A 233 -30.28 6.78 19.21
C PRO A 233 -28.87 6.31 18.86
N THR A 234 -28.68 5.87 17.61
CA THR A 234 -27.35 5.59 17.07
C THR A 234 -26.50 6.84 17.31
N PRO A 235 -25.33 6.72 17.96
CA PRO A 235 -24.48 7.88 18.19
C PRO A 235 -24.23 8.58 16.87
N GLU A 236 -24.52 9.88 16.84
CA GLU A 236 -24.30 10.72 15.67
C GLU A 236 -22.82 10.62 15.30
N SER A 237 -22.56 10.30 14.03
CA SER A 237 -21.21 10.07 13.56
C SER A 237 -20.41 11.37 13.63
N GLU A 238 -19.23 11.32 14.25
CA GLU A 238 -18.27 12.44 14.24
C GLU A 238 -17.87 12.88 12.82
N PHE A 239 -17.84 11.92 11.89
CA PHE A 239 -17.47 12.16 10.49
C PHE A 239 -18.69 12.12 9.55
N ASP A 240 -18.77 13.05 8.62
CA ASP A 240 -19.76 13.01 7.53
C ASP A 240 -19.47 11.86 6.57
N PHE A 241 -18.19 11.56 6.32
CA PHE A 241 -17.75 10.42 5.53
C PHE A 241 -16.90 9.47 6.37
N ARG A 242 -17.29 8.19 6.37
CA ARG A 242 -16.52 7.10 7.00
C ARG A 242 -15.96 6.14 5.99
N ILE A 243 -14.84 5.52 6.33
CA ILE A 243 -14.23 4.46 5.57
C ILE A 243 -14.93 3.15 5.95
N VAL A 244 -15.75 2.64 5.03
CA VAL A 244 -16.45 1.35 5.21
C VAL A 244 -15.69 0.19 4.58
N LYS A 245 -14.65 0.49 3.79
CA LYS A 245 -13.73 -0.49 3.21
C LYS A 245 -12.39 0.18 2.95
N GLU A 246 -11.31 -0.47 3.37
CA GLU A 246 -9.94 -0.13 3.01
C GLU A 246 -9.15 -1.44 2.96
N ARG A 247 -8.58 -1.78 1.80
CA ARG A 247 -7.76 -2.98 1.65
C ARG A 247 -6.78 -2.88 0.49
N LEU A 248 -5.71 -3.65 0.60
CA LEU A 248 -4.85 -3.97 -0.53
C LEU A 248 -5.59 -4.95 -1.46
N LEU A 249 -5.57 -4.69 -2.77
CA LEU A 249 -6.10 -5.66 -3.75
C LEU A 249 -5.23 -6.90 -3.74
N THR A 250 -5.88 -8.07 -3.83
CA THR A 250 -5.15 -9.33 -3.93
C THR A 250 -4.28 -9.32 -5.18
N ARG A 251 -3.19 -10.09 -5.15
CA ARG A 251 -2.28 -10.22 -6.29
C ARG A 251 -3.02 -10.57 -7.58
N ASP A 252 -4.01 -11.45 -7.51
CA ASP A 252 -4.77 -11.89 -8.67
C ASP A 252 -5.75 -10.80 -9.17
N GLU A 253 -6.45 -10.10 -8.26
CA GLU A 253 -7.29 -8.94 -8.62
C GLU A 253 -6.47 -7.81 -9.26
N ASN A 254 -5.22 -7.63 -8.82
CA ASN A 254 -4.34 -6.59 -9.36
C ASN A 254 -3.77 -6.95 -10.75
N GLY A 255 -3.86 -8.20 -11.19
CA GLY A 255 -3.26 -8.68 -12.44
C GLY A 255 -1.83 -9.23 -12.29
N GLY A 256 -1.45 -9.66 -11.08
CA GLY A 256 -0.13 -10.16 -10.75
C GLY A 256 0.88 -9.05 -10.42
N CYS A 257 2.17 -9.40 -10.44
CA CYS A 257 3.27 -8.45 -10.24
C CYS A 257 3.62 -7.58 -11.47
N ALA A 258 2.81 -7.66 -12.52
CA ALA A 258 2.84 -6.74 -13.66
C ALA A 258 1.49 -6.02 -13.79
N GLY A 259 0.75 -6.00 -12.68
CA GLY A 259 -0.60 -5.49 -12.55
C GLY A 259 -0.68 -3.98 -12.50
N ASN A 260 -1.80 -3.48 -11.97
CA ASN A 260 -2.00 -2.05 -11.78
C ASN A 260 -1.19 -1.52 -10.58
N HIS A 261 -1.15 -0.19 -10.50
CA HIS A 261 -0.54 0.55 -9.40
C HIS A 261 -1.45 1.73 -9.03
N ASN A 262 -2.65 1.46 -8.53
CA ASN A 262 -3.68 2.48 -8.40
C ASN A 262 -4.35 2.45 -7.03
N ILE A 263 -4.75 3.62 -6.54
CA ILE A 263 -5.72 3.69 -5.43
C ILE A 263 -7.09 3.92 -6.04
N PHE A 264 -7.95 2.94 -5.86
CA PHE A 264 -9.31 2.91 -6.34
C PHE A 264 -10.28 3.33 -5.24
N ILE A 265 -10.99 4.43 -5.44
CA ILE A 265 -11.83 5.02 -4.40
C ILE A 265 -13.25 5.18 -4.90
N ASP A 266 -14.20 4.62 -4.17
CA ASP A 266 -15.62 4.88 -4.38
C ASP A 266 -16.18 5.73 -3.24
N VAL A 267 -16.94 6.76 -3.60
CA VAL A 267 -17.65 7.60 -2.63
C VAL A 267 -19.15 7.41 -2.79
N LEU A 268 -19.79 7.02 -1.69
CA LEU A 268 -21.20 6.63 -1.64
C LEU A 268 -21.99 7.54 -0.68
N ASP A 269 -23.27 7.75 -0.97
CA ASP A 269 -24.22 8.36 -0.04
C ASP A 269 -24.60 7.38 1.09
N ALA A 270 -25.41 7.84 2.05
CA ALA A 270 -25.83 7.00 3.17
C ALA A 270 -26.67 5.78 2.73
N ALA A 271 -27.30 5.82 1.57
CA ALA A 271 -28.05 4.71 0.98
C ALA A 271 -27.17 3.77 0.12
N GLY A 272 -25.88 4.08 -0.04
CA GLY A 272 -24.93 3.29 -0.82
C GLY A 272 -24.88 3.64 -2.31
N ASN A 273 -25.52 4.74 -2.75
CA ASN A 273 -25.46 5.18 -4.14
C ASN A 273 -24.19 6.02 -4.40
N PRO A 274 -23.57 5.90 -5.58
CA PRO A 274 -22.36 6.65 -5.91
C PRO A 274 -22.60 8.16 -6.02
N ILE A 275 -21.70 8.96 -5.44
CA ILE A 275 -21.76 10.43 -5.50
C ILE A 275 -20.71 10.97 -6.47
N LYS A 276 -21.17 11.67 -7.52
CA LYS A 276 -20.29 12.35 -8.49
C LYS A 276 -19.88 13.74 -8.02
N GLY A 277 -18.65 14.14 -8.34
CA GLY A 277 -18.16 15.50 -8.10
C GLY A 277 -17.57 15.71 -6.70
N VAL A 278 -17.42 14.65 -5.90
CA VAL A 278 -16.74 14.73 -4.60
C VAL A 278 -15.25 14.94 -4.83
N GLN A 279 -14.69 15.95 -4.19
CA GLN A 279 -13.26 16.26 -4.23
C GLN A 279 -12.55 15.46 -3.14
N LEU A 280 -11.61 14.61 -3.55
CA LEU A 280 -10.69 13.96 -2.62
C LEU A 280 -9.47 14.84 -2.36
N GLY A 281 -8.73 14.55 -1.31
CA GLY A 281 -7.45 15.18 -1.01
C GLY A 281 -6.68 14.38 0.02
N ASP A 282 -5.59 14.97 0.49
CA ASP A 282 -4.77 14.41 1.55
C ASP A 282 -4.79 15.25 2.83
N VAL A 283 -4.09 14.75 3.85
CA VAL A 283 -3.95 15.42 5.15
C VAL A 283 -3.17 16.74 5.10
N TRP A 284 -2.42 16.98 4.03
CA TRP A 284 -1.68 18.22 3.78
C TRP A 284 -2.48 19.23 2.96
N ASN A 285 -3.77 18.96 2.75
CA ASN A 285 -4.70 19.81 2.02
C ASN A 285 -4.39 19.92 0.52
N ASN A 286 -3.59 19.00 -0.05
CA ASN A 286 -3.41 18.92 -1.49
C ASN A 286 -4.70 18.40 -2.15
N PRO A 287 -5.09 18.95 -3.31
CA PRO A 287 -6.24 18.46 -4.05
C PRO A 287 -5.93 17.14 -4.75
N GLY A 288 -6.80 16.16 -4.58
CA GLY A 288 -6.77 14.89 -5.31
C GLY A 288 -7.68 14.88 -6.56
N PRO A 289 -7.98 13.69 -7.11
CA PRO A 289 -8.97 13.51 -8.15
C PRO A 289 -10.39 13.73 -7.62
N VAL A 290 -11.30 14.02 -8.55
CA VAL A 290 -12.73 14.19 -8.29
C VAL A 290 -13.47 12.92 -8.73
N THR A 291 -14.49 12.51 -7.98
CA THR A 291 -15.29 11.34 -8.35
C THR A 291 -16.01 11.54 -9.69
N GLY A 292 -15.99 10.50 -10.52
CA GLY A 292 -16.51 10.51 -11.89
C GLY A 292 -15.55 11.08 -12.94
N HIS A 293 -14.29 11.41 -12.59
CA HIS A 293 -13.31 11.93 -13.56
C HIS A 293 -12.89 10.89 -14.63
N LYS A 294 -13.17 9.60 -14.44
CA LYS A 294 -12.92 8.54 -15.42
C LYS A 294 -14.10 8.27 -16.37
N GLY A 295 -15.26 8.92 -16.17
CA GLY A 295 -16.45 8.71 -17.00
C GLY A 295 -17.75 8.67 -16.21
N ASP A 296 -18.87 8.64 -16.93
CA ASP A 296 -20.22 8.60 -16.36
C ASP A 296 -20.68 7.18 -15.96
N ASP A 297 -19.98 6.13 -16.39
CA ASP A 297 -20.24 4.73 -16.05
C ASP A 297 -19.92 4.42 -14.58
N ARG A 298 -19.02 5.20 -13.97
CA ARG A 298 -18.62 5.07 -12.57
C ARG A 298 -18.61 6.43 -11.87
N PRO A 299 -19.80 7.02 -11.62
CA PRO A 299 -19.92 8.40 -11.16
C PRO A 299 -19.30 8.65 -9.78
N GLY A 300 -19.28 7.64 -8.91
CA GLY A 300 -18.70 7.73 -7.56
C GLY A 300 -17.22 7.39 -7.48
N ARG A 301 -16.60 7.02 -8.61
CA ARG A 301 -15.24 6.49 -8.65
C ARG A 301 -14.21 7.58 -8.87
N ALA A 302 -13.15 7.56 -8.08
CA ALA A 302 -11.91 8.27 -8.32
C ALA A 302 -10.72 7.30 -8.24
N GLU A 303 -9.61 7.67 -8.85
CA GLU A 303 -8.45 6.82 -9.05
C GLU A 303 -7.20 7.69 -8.92
N TYR A 304 -6.28 7.30 -8.04
CA TYR A 304 -4.93 7.84 -8.01
C TYR A 304 -4.00 6.87 -8.74
N ASP A 305 -3.02 7.40 -9.46
CA ASP A 305 -1.88 6.62 -9.92
C ASP A 305 -0.83 6.59 -8.79
N LEU A 306 -0.40 5.38 -8.43
CA LEU A 306 0.71 5.16 -7.51
C LEU A 306 1.99 4.97 -8.30
N TYR A 307 2.97 5.80 -8.00
CA TYR A 307 4.32 5.65 -8.54
C TYR A 307 5.22 4.96 -7.52
N LYS A 308 6.36 4.46 -7.99
CA LYS A 308 7.41 3.99 -7.08
C LYS A 308 7.79 5.09 -6.09
N ASP A 309 8.06 4.72 -4.84
CA ASP A 309 8.44 5.62 -3.75
C ASP A 309 7.33 6.63 -3.39
N SER A 310 6.06 6.25 -3.57
CA SER A 310 4.88 7.08 -3.27
C SER A 310 3.89 6.41 -2.33
N GLY A 311 3.02 7.23 -1.73
CA GLY A 311 1.87 6.78 -0.97
C GLY A 311 0.99 7.93 -0.49
N PHE A 312 -0.27 7.65 -0.18
CA PHE A 312 -1.26 8.66 0.16
C PHE A 312 -2.05 8.31 1.42
N HIS A 313 -2.32 9.32 2.24
CA HIS A 313 -3.42 9.33 3.20
C HIS A 313 -4.56 10.11 2.56
N VAL A 314 -5.66 9.45 2.24
CA VAL A 314 -6.76 10.05 1.46
C VAL A 314 -7.94 10.36 2.37
N LEU A 315 -8.64 11.46 2.09
CA LEU A 315 -9.87 11.87 2.75
C LEU A 315 -10.83 12.56 1.74
N VAL A 316 -12.10 12.64 2.11
CA VAL A 316 -13.09 13.47 1.40
C VAL A 316 -12.93 14.92 1.83
N LYS A 317 -12.50 15.77 0.90
CA LYS A 317 -12.20 17.20 1.17
C LYS A 317 -13.43 18.08 1.00
N SER A 318 -14.25 17.82 -0.01
CA SER A 318 -15.49 18.55 -0.19
C SER A 318 -16.51 17.76 -1.00
N ASP A 319 -17.77 18.06 -0.72
CA ASP A 319 -18.91 17.45 -1.37
C ASP A 319 -19.86 18.55 -1.89
N PRO A 320 -20.01 18.71 -3.21
CA PRO A 320 -20.78 19.80 -3.79
C PRO A 320 -22.28 19.71 -3.49
N THR A 321 -22.78 18.55 -3.07
CA THR A 321 -24.21 18.34 -2.78
C THR A 321 -24.56 18.56 -1.31
N ALA A 322 -23.55 18.65 -0.42
CA ALA A 322 -23.75 18.86 1.01
C ALA A 322 -24.21 20.29 1.35
N GLY A 323 -23.84 21.29 0.54
CA GLY A 323 -24.15 22.69 0.80
C GLY A 323 -23.43 23.29 2.02
N ARG A 324 -22.50 22.55 2.62
CA ARG A 324 -21.64 22.94 3.75
C ARG A 324 -20.29 22.25 3.65
N GLU A 325 -19.33 22.68 4.47
CA GLU A 325 -18.10 21.92 4.70
C GLU A 325 -18.42 20.56 5.33
N VAL A 326 -17.61 19.56 4.98
CA VAL A 326 -17.79 18.16 5.42
C VAL A 326 -16.57 17.67 6.17
N THR A 327 -16.78 16.74 7.10
CA THR A 327 -15.71 16.01 7.81
C THR A 327 -15.54 14.60 7.23
N SER A 328 -14.32 14.07 7.28
CA SER A 328 -14.00 12.76 6.72
C SER A 328 -13.03 12.02 7.62
N GLU A 329 -13.20 10.71 7.75
CA GLU A 329 -12.12 9.83 8.16
C GLU A 329 -10.96 9.91 7.14
N VAL A 330 -9.76 9.54 7.60
CA VAL A 330 -8.53 9.53 6.79
C VAL A 330 -8.05 8.09 6.70
N THR A 331 -7.66 7.65 5.50
CA THR A 331 -7.14 6.30 5.29
C THR A 331 -5.82 6.08 6.03
N GLY A 332 -5.46 4.80 6.19
CA GLY A 332 -4.07 4.41 6.38
C GLY A 332 -3.18 4.87 5.21
N LEU A 333 -1.89 4.56 5.31
CA LEU A 333 -0.94 4.86 4.24
C LEU A 333 -1.15 3.88 3.07
N LEU A 334 -1.66 4.39 1.95
CA LEU A 334 -1.87 3.63 0.72
C LEU A 334 -0.63 3.78 -0.15
N SER A 335 0.32 2.86 -0.05
CA SER A 335 1.64 2.97 -0.69
C SER A 335 1.87 1.96 -1.80
N ALA A 336 2.77 2.30 -2.73
CA ALA A 336 3.40 1.37 -3.66
C ALA A 336 4.64 0.67 -3.09
N ASP A 337 5.16 1.09 -1.93
CA ASP A 337 6.41 0.55 -1.40
C ASP A 337 6.12 -0.61 -0.45
N ASP A 338 6.56 -1.82 -0.81
CA ASP A 338 6.33 -3.07 -0.05
C ASP A 338 6.52 -2.90 1.47
N TRP A 339 7.61 -2.22 1.88
CA TRP A 339 7.96 -2.02 3.29
C TRP A 339 7.03 -1.06 4.03
N LYS A 340 6.35 -0.14 3.33
CA LYS A 340 5.35 0.76 3.90
C LYS A 340 3.96 0.12 3.98
N ILE A 341 3.68 -0.86 3.12
CA ILE A 341 2.42 -1.62 3.11
C ILE A 341 2.31 -2.51 4.36
N GLY A 342 3.43 -3.08 4.79
CA GLY A 342 3.50 -3.99 5.93
C GLY A 342 3.24 -5.45 5.55
N ILE A 343 4.00 -6.35 6.16
CA ILE A 343 4.00 -7.78 5.87
C ILE A 343 2.62 -8.43 6.03
N PRO A 344 1.82 -8.14 7.09
CA PRO A 344 0.50 -8.75 7.24
C PRO A 344 -0.42 -8.50 6.05
N ASN A 345 -0.44 -7.28 5.53
CA ASN A 345 -1.24 -6.91 4.35
C ASN A 345 -0.76 -7.61 3.08
N LEU A 346 0.56 -7.74 2.91
CA LEU A 346 1.16 -8.44 1.76
C LEU A 346 0.83 -9.94 1.76
N ILE A 347 0.84 -10.58 2.94
CA ILE A 347 0.44 -11.99 3.10
C ILE A 347 -1.05 -12.14 2.86
N GLU A 348 -1.88 -11.31 3.48
CA GLU A 348 -3.34 -11.36 3.33
C GLU A 348 -3.77 -11.19 1.86
N ALA A 349 -3.11 -10.29 1.13
CA ALA A 349 -3.35 -10.08 -0.30
C ALA A 349 -2.67 -11.12 -1.22
N GLY A 350 -1.90 -12.06 -0.68
CA GLY A 350 -1.30 -13.17 -1.44
C GLY A 350 -0.08 -12.79 -2.28
N TYR A 351 0.60 -11.70 -1.95
CA TYR A 351 1.86 -11.31 -2.61
C TYR A 351 3.03 -12.20 -2.20
N CYS A 352 3.01 -12.70 -0.96
CA CYS A 352 3.95 -13.67 -0.42
C CYS A 352 3.21 -14.67 0.50
N PRO A 353 3.69 -15.92 0.61
CA PRO A 353 3.01 -16.96 1.37
C PRO A 353 3.20 -16.85 2.90
N ASP A 354 4.29 -16.24 3.35
CA ASP A 354 4.68 -16.14 4.75
C ASP A 354 5.66 -14.98 4.96
N GLU A 355 5.85 -14.59 6.22
CA GLU A 355 6.67 -13.45 6.62
C GLU A 355 8.12 -13.57 6.15
N GLY A 356 8.76 -14.72 6.34
CA GLY A 356 10.15 -14.92 5.93
C GLY A 356 10.33 -14.80 4.41
N THR A 357 9.36 -15.28 3.64
CA THR A 357 9.34 -15.09 2.19
C THR A 357 9.12 -13.62 1.82
N CYS A 358 8.23 -12.90 2.51
CA CYS A 358 8.04 -11.46 2.28
C CYS A 358 9.33 -10.68 2.57
N GLU A 359 9.97 -10.91 3.71
CA GLU A 359 11.20 -10.20 4.10
C GLU A 359 12.37 -10.47 3.15
N ALA A 360 12.47 -11.69 2.63
CA ALA A 360 13.50 -12.03 1.67
C ALA A 360 13.29 -11.31 0.33
N LEU A 361 12.04 -11.13 -0.10
CA LEU A 361 11.70 -10.62 -1.44
C LEU A 361 11.42 -9.13 -1.49
N TRP A 362 10.93 -8.52 -0.41
CA TRP A 362 10.49 -7.13 -0.42
C TRP A 362 11.65 -6.16 -0.61
N ASN A 363 11.34 -4.96 -1.06
CA ASN A 363 12.25 -3.83 -0.91
C ASN A 363 12.18 -3.35 0.54
N SER A 364 13.20 -3.63 1.35
CA SER A 364 13.23 -3.20 2.76
C SER A 364 13.44 -1.69 2.96
N GLY A 365 13.68 -0.94 1.87
CA GLY A 365 14.16 0.45 1.93
C GLY A 365 15.60 0.58 2.45
N THR A 366 16.23 -0.52 2.88
CA THR A 366 17.60 -0.56 3.38
C THR A 366 18.51 -1.27 2.38
N PHE A 367 19.61 -0.62 2.02
CA PHE A 367 20.58 -1.19 1.10
C PHE A 367 21.10 -2.55 1.59
N GLY A 368 21.00 -3.58 0.75
CA GLY A 368 21.49 -4.92 1.03
C GLY A 368 20.57 -5.81 1.88
N VAL A 369 19.35 -5.35 2.21
CA VAL A 369 18.34 -6.14 2.94
C VAL A 369 17.15 -6.41 2.01
N GLY A 370 16.82 -7.70 1.85
CA GLY A 370 15.85 -8.16 0.85
C GLY A 370 16.40 -8.12 -0.59
N SER A 371 15.75 -8.84 -1.50
CA SER A 371 16.14 -8.89 -2.92
C SER A 371 15.45 -7.84 -3.80
N ASN A 372 14.55 -7.02 -3.24
CA ASN A 372 13.77 -6.02 -3.97
C ASN A 372 13.15 -6.63 -5.23
N SER A 373 12.37 -7.70 -5.06
CA SER A 373 11.85 -8.55 -6.14
C SER A 373 10.41 -9.02 -5.92
N LEU A 374 9.67 -8.47 -4.94
CA LEU A 374 8.30 -8.93 -4.66
C LEU A 374 7.37 -8.59 -5.83
N CYS A 375 7.01 -7.31 -6.03
CA CYS A 375 6.28 -6.89 -7.23
C CYS A 375 6.64 -5.48 -7.73
N TRP A 376 7.76 -4.88 -7.27
CA TRP A 376 8.30 -3.62 -7.79
C TRP A 376 7.30 -2.45 -7.85
N GLY A 377 6.42 -2.34 -6.86
CA GLY A 377 5.44 -1.26 -6.79
C GLY A 377 4.12 -1.48 -7.52
N HIS A 378 3.89 -2.67 -8.11
CA HIS A 378 2.59 -3.02 -8.68
C HIS A 378 1.63 -3.47 -7.58
N TYR A 379 1.16 -2.49 -6.80
CA TYR A 379 0.14 -2.66 -5.77
C TYR A 379 -0.99 -1.69 -6.01
N SER A 380 -2.21 -2.18 -5.84
CA SER A 380 -3.39 -1.33 -5.90
C SER A 380 -4.21 -1.47 -4.64
N TRP A 381 -4.87 -0.39 -4.26
CA TRP A 381 -5.70 -0.30 -3.05
C TRP A 381 -7.15 -0.07 -3.44
N GLU A 382 -8.07 -0.56 -2.61
CA GLU A 382 -9.49 -0.28 -2.73
C GLU A 382 -9.99 0.39 -1.45
N VAL A 383 -10.62 1.55 -1.61
CA VAL A 383 -11.20 2.33 -0.51
C VAL A 383 -12.64 2.70 -0.84
N VAL A 384 -13.52 2.62 0.15
CA VAL A 384 -14.90 3.10 0.03
C VAL A 384 -15.21 4.07 1.16
N PHE A 385 -15.50 5.31 0.79
CA PHE A 385 -16.06 6.31 1.69
C PHE A 385 -17.59 6.28 1.59
N GLN A 386 -18.28 6.26 2.72
CA GLN A 386 -19.73 6.33 2.78
C GLN A 386 -20.20 7.49 3.66
N ARG A 387 -21.17 8.26 3.17
CA ARG A 387 -21.82 9.29 3.98
C ARG A 387 -22.58 8.68 5.16
N THR A 388 -22.72 9.49 6.21
CA THR A 388 -23.44 9.10 7.43
C THR A 388 -24.84 9.72 7.57
N TRP A 389 -25.27 10.53 6.59
CA TRP A 389 -26.56 11.25 6.60
C TRP A 389 -27.30 11.22 5.25
#